data_AF-A0A914QX06-F1
#
_entry.id   AF-A0A914QX06-F1
#
_cell.length_a   1.000
_cell.length_b   1.000
_cell.length_c   1.000
_cell.angle_alpha   90.00
_cell.angle_beta   90.00
_cell.angle_gamma   90.00
#
_symmetry.space_group_name_H-M   'P 1'
#
loop_
_entity.id
_entity.type
_entity.pdbx_description
1 polymer ?
#
loop_
_entity_poly.entity_id
_entity_poly.type
_entity_poly.pdbx_seq_one_letter_code
_entity_poly.pdbx_strand_id
1 'polypeptide(L)'
;MGNPKGNTWAVLIAGTKDWDNYRHQADICHSYHILIENGVKPEHIIVMMYDDIAFNKQNMYPGKVFNEPRGKDVYNGIKIDYSGSFVTSEIFLNVLKGNKSGNAGKGSGRVLESGELDYVFVFYVAHGDHEILGMPEESVLHKNELFDTFKI
;
A
#
# COMPACT_ATOMS: atom_id res chain seq x y z
N MET A 1 12.76 -11.30 25.04
CA MET A 1 11.54 -11.54 24.23
C MET A 1 11.94 -12.51 23.14
N GLY A 2 11.23 -13.63 22.96
CA GLY A 2 11.63 -14.66 22.00
C GLY A 2 11.53 -14.13 20.56
N ASN A 3 12.47 -14.52 19.71
CA ASN A 3 12.38 -14.20 18.28
C ASN A 3 11.07 -14.79 17.73
N PRO A 4 10.25 -14.02 16.99
CA PRO A 4 9.10 -14.59 16.30
C PRO A 4 9.57 -15.71 15.38
N LYS A 5 8.81 -16.81 15.34
CA LYS A 5 9.15 -17.99 14.54
C LYS A 5 8.92 -17.79 13.04
N GLY A 6 8.13 -16.80 12.64
CA GLY A 6 7.86 -16.47 11.24
C GLY A 6 8.20 -15.02 10.89
N ASN A 7 8.09 -14.69 9.61
CA ASN A 7 8.36 -13.38 9.05
C ASN A 7 7.16 -12.45 9.23
N THR A 8 7.42 -11.14 9.24
CA THR A 8 6.36 -10.14 9.08
C THR A 8 6.27 -9.75 7.61
N TRP A 9 5.05 -9.81 7.07
CA TRP A 9 4.63 -9.28 5.79
C TRP A 9 3.76 -8.05 5.97
N ALA A 10 3.79 -7.15 5.00
CA ALA A 10 2.95 -5.96 5.01
C ALA A 10 2.35 -5.67 3.62
N VAL A 11 1.10 -5.22 3.61
CA VAL A 11 0.44 -4.65 2.43
C VAL A 11 0.02 -3.22 2.79
N LEU A 12 0.58 -2.25 2.07
CA LEU A 12 0.33 -0.82 2.26
C LEU A 12 -0.40 -0.29 1.04
N ILE A 13 -1.54 0.37 1.23
CA ILE A 13 -2.33 0.91 0.12
C ILE A 13 -2.88 2.31 0.38
N ALA A 14 -2.61 3.23 -0.56
CA ALA A 14 -3.28 4.52 -0.65
C ALA A 14 -4.43 4.41 -1.65
N GLY A 15 -5.67 4.48 -1.18
CA GLY A 15 -6.88 4.33 -2.01
C GLY A 15 -7.31 5.60 -2.75
N THR A 16 -6.43 6.60 -2.87
CA THR A 16 -6.76 7.87 -3.54
C THR A 16 -5.61 8.35 -4.40
N LYS A 17 -5.92 9.29 -5.30
CA LYS A 17 -4.98 10.03 -6.14
C LYS A 17 -5.20 11.54 -6.00
N ASP A 18 -4.44 12.30 -6.74
CA ASP A 18 -4.46 13.75 -6.86
C ASP A 18 -3.95 14.52 -5.64
N TRP A 19 -3.51 15.75 -5.88
CA TRP A 19 -2.79 16.59 -4.92
C TRP A 19 -3.58 16.85 -3.63
N ASP A 20 -4.90 17.02 -3.70
CA ASP A 20 -5.74 17.27 -2.52
C ASP A 20 -5.78 16.05 -1.56
N ASN A 21 -5.34 14.89 -2.03
CA ASN A 21 -5.20 13.66 -1.24
C ASN A 21 -3.74 13.30 -0.93
N TYR A 22 -2.81 14.26 -1.05
CA TYR A 22 -1.38 14.12 -0.71
C TYR A 22 -1.13 13.25 0.52
N ARG A 23 -1.89 13.52 1.59
CA ARG A 23 -1.74 12.88 2.90
C ARG A 23 -1.80 11.36 2.84
N HIS A 24 -2.66 10.77 2.00
CA HIS A 24 -2.83 9.32 1.99
C HIS A 24 -1.59 8.61 1.44
N GLN A 25 -0.97 9.14 0.38
CA GLN A 25 0.28 8.58 -0.14
C GLN A 25 1.46 8.90 0.79
N ALA A 26 1.46 10.07 1.44
CA ALA A 26 2.45 10.40 2.47
C ALA A 26 2.39 9.44 3.68
N ASP A 27 1.19 9.02 4.11
CA ASP A 27 0.98 8.06 5.20
C ASP A 27 1.54 6.67 4.84
N ILE A 28 1.31 6.22 3.59
CA ILE A 28 1.89 4.98 3.07
C ILE A 28 3.41 5.06 3.00
N CYS A 29 3.93 6.20 2.54
CA CYS A 29 5.37 6.45 2.46
C CYS A 29 6.03 6.38 3.84
N HIS A 30 5.45 7.05 4.82
CA HIS A 30 5.93 7.03 6.20
C HIS A 30 5.86 5.62 6.80
N SER A 31 4.74 4.92 6.60
CA SER A 31 4.53 3.56 7.13
C SER A 31 5.54 2.56 6.56
N TYR A 32 5.92 2.69 5.27
CA TYR A 32 6.98 1.90 4.66
C TYR A 32 8.29 2.05 5.44
N HIS A 33 8.71 3.28 5.72
CA HIS A 33 9.93 3.53 6.48
C HIS A 33 9.87 3.02 7.91
N ILE A 34 8.72 3.16 8.60
CA ILE A 34 8.53 2.59 9.94
C ILE A 34 8.75 1.07 9.94
N LEU A 35 8.19 0.37 8.95
CA LEU A 35 8.35 -1.09 8.85
C LEU A 35 9.81 -1.49 8.58
N ILE A 36 10.49 -0.79 7.67
CA ILE A 36 11.93 -1.01 7.39
C ILE A 36 12.79 -0.75 8.63
N GLU A 37 12.56 0.37 9.32
CA GLU A 37 13.28 0.75 10.54
C GLU A 37 13.08 -0.26 11.68
N ASN A 38 11.96 -1.00 11.67
CA ASN A 38 11.66 -2.06 12.62
C ASN A 38 11.98 -3.49 12.10
N GLY A 39 12.75 -3.59 11.02
CA GLY A 39 13.34 -4.86 10.56
C GLY A 39 12.47 -5.70 9.63
N VAL A 40 11.33 -5.19 9.15
CA VAL A 40 10.59 -5.83 8.06
C VAL A 40 11.39 -5.67 6.78
N LYS A 41 11.62 -6.76 6.06
CA LYS A 41 12.41 -6.73 4.84
C LYS A 41 11.62 -6.10 3.69
N PRO A 42 12.23 -5.28 2.82
CA PRO A 42 11.55 -4.68 1.66
C PRO A 42 10.78 -5.69 0.80
N GLU A 43 11.32 -6.89 0.61
CA GLU A 43 10.70 -7.98 -0.15
C GLU A 43 9.43 -8.56 0.49
N HIS A 44 9.16 -8.25 1.76
CA HIS A 44 7.93 -8.62 2.46
C HIS A 44 6.93 -7.47 2.56
N ILE A 45 7.25 -6.30 2.01
CA ILE A 45 6.33 -5.15 1.96
C ILE A 45 5.84 -5.00 0.52
N ILE A 46 4.52 -4.97 0.34
CA ILE A 46 3.86 -4.71 -0.93
C ILE A 46 3.23 -3.33 -0.86
N VAL A 47 3.61 -2.42 -1.76
CA VAL A 47 3.14 -1.03 -1.76
C VAL A 47 2.27 -0.75 -2.98
N MET A 48 1.06 -0.29 -2.73
CA MET A 48 0.09 0.16 -3.74
C MET A 48 -0.20 1.65 -3.52
N MET A 49 0.28 2.52 -4.40
CA MET A 49 -0.03 3.95 -4.32
C MET A 49 0.02 4.58 -5.71
N TYR A 50 -0.87 5.54 -5.98
CA TYR A 50 -1.06 6.04 -7.34
C TYR A 50 0.20 6.71 -7.92
N ASP A 51 1.08 7.24 -7.07
CA ASP A 51 2.41 7.77 -7.40
C ASP A 51 2.39 9.08 -8.23
N ASP A 52 1.41 9.93 -7.96
CA ASP A 52 1.21 11.22 -8.62
C ASP A 52 1.50 12.44 -7.74
N ILE A 53 2.09 12.23 -6.57
CA ILE A 53 2.37 13.28 -5.58
C ILE A 53 3.79 13.84 -5.70
N ALA A 54 4.80 12.97 -5.75
CA ALA A 54 6.20 13.39 -5.67
C ALA A 54 6.59 14.36 -6.79
N PHE A 55 6.06 14.16 -8.00
CA PHE A 55 6.31 15.01 -9.17
C PHE A 55 5.07 15.80 -9.62
N ASN A 56 4.08 15.97 -8.75
CA ASN A 56 2.93 16.80 -9.05
C ASN A 56 3.36 18.24 -9.35
N LYS A 57 2.66 18.92 -10.28
CA LYS A 57 2.94 20.33 -10.61
C LYS A 57 2.74 21.29 -9.43
N GLN A 58 1.90 20.91 -8.46
CA GLN A 58 1.66 21.68 -7.24
C GLN A 58 2.72 21.43 -6.17
N ASN A 59 3.59 20.43 -6.34
CA ASN A 59 4.64 20.12 -5.38
C ASN A 59 5.80 21.12 -5.49
N MET A 60 5.98 21.94 -4.46
CA MET A 60 7.10 22.89 -4.36
C MET A 60 8.46 22.21 -4.16
N TYR A 61 8.48 20.90 -3.84
CA TYR A 61 9.69 20.10 -3.67
C TYR A 61 9.62 18.84 -4.57
N PRO A 62 9.82 18.98 -5.90
CA PRO A 62 9.73 17.84 -6.82
C PRO A 62 10.63 16.68 -6.39
N GLY A 63 10.07 15.48 -6.42
CA GLY A 63 10.72 14.23 -6.01
C GLY A 63 10.72 13.97 -4.51
N LYS A 64 10.05 14.80 -3.69
CA LYS A 64 9.97 14.63 -2.23
C LYS A 64 8.53 14.59 -1.75
N VAL A 65 8.28 13.78 -0.72
CA VAL A 65 7.01 13.73 0.01
C VAL A 65 7.29 13.84 1.51
N PHE A 66 6.44 14.55 2.26
CA PHE A 66 6.61 14.79 3.69
C PHE A 66 5.33 14.43 4.43
N ASN A 67 5.42 13.68 5.53
CA ASN A 67 4.25 13.30 6.32
C ASN A 67 4.07 14.13 7.62
N GLU A 68 4.94 15.11 7.85
CA GLU A 68 4.84 16.03 8.99
C GLU A 68 5.47 17.39 8.66
N PRO A 69 5.06 18.49 9.34
CA PRO A 69 5.68 19.79 9.15
C PRO A 69 7.18 19.77 9.47
N ARG A 70 8.01 20.25 8.53
CA ARG A 70 9.49 20.24 8.64
C ARG A 70 10.10 18.83 8.83
N GLY A 71 9.35 17.79 8.44
CA GLY A 71 9.80 16.41 8.52
C GLY A 71 10.86 16.05 7.47
N LYS A 72 11.32 14.80 7.56
CA LYS A 72 12.17 14.18 6.53
C LYS A 72 11.37 13.84 5.27
N ASP A 73 12.06 13.75 4.15
CA ASP A 73 11.48 13.15 2.94
C ASP A 73 11.19 11.67 3.20
N VAL A 74 9.94 11.27 2.97
CA VAL A 74 9.45 9.90 3.13
C VAL A 74 9.23 9.20 1.79
N TYR A 75 9.43 9.85 0.65
CA TYR A 75 9.25 9.22 -0.67
C TYR A 75 10.48 8.40 -1.09
N ASN A 76 11.66 8.93 -0.80
CA ASN A 76 12.91 8.37 -1.29
C ASN A 76 13.14 6.94 -0.78
N GLY A 77 13.37 6.01 -1.71
CA GLY A 77 13.74 4.63 -1.41
C GLY A 77 12.57 3.65 -1.34
N ILE A 78 11.33 4.11 -1.51
CA ILE A 78 10.15 3.23 -1.54
C ILE A 78 10.20 2.30 -2.76
N LYS A 79 9.80 1.05 -2.54
CA LYS A 79 9.56 0.06 -3.60
C LYS A 79 8.06 0.00 -3.88
N ILE A 80 7.63 0.66 -4.95
CA ILE A 80 6.23 0.70 -5.36
C ILE A 80 5.95 -0.52 -6.25
N ASP A 81 5.00 -1.36 -5.84
CA ASP A 81 4.63 -2.56 -6.58
C ASP A 81 3.54 -2.27 -7.60
N TYR A 82 2.57 -1.45 -7.22
CA TYR A 82 1.44 -1.09 -8.07
C TYR A 82 1.23 0.43 -8.02
N SER A 83 1.34 1.07 -9.17
CA SER A 83 1.14 2.52 -9.33
C SER A 83 0.13 2.86 -10.41
N GLY A 84 -0.36 4.10 -10.39
CA GLY A 84 -1.37 4.62 -11.31
C GLY A 84 -2.59 3.71 -11.41
N SER A 85 -2.95 3.34 -12.64
CA SER A 85 -4.11 2.50 -12.95
C SER A 85 -4.03 1.06 -12.44
N PHE A 86 -2.89 0.63 -11.87
CA PHE A 86 -2.76 -0.67 -11.21
C PHE A 86 -3.17 -0.65 -9.73
N VAL A 87 -3.54 0.50 -9.16
CA VAL A 87 -4.09 0.58 -7.80
C VAL A 87 -5.59 0.32 -7.87
N THR A 88 -5.98 -0.96 -8.00
CA THR A 88 -7.39 -1.39 -8.11
C THR A 88 -7.77 -2.36 -6.99
N SER A 89 -9.07 -2.45 -6.70
CA SER A 89 -9.61 -3.39 -5.70
C SER A 89 -9.31 -4.84 -6.10
N GLU A 90 -9.47 -5.20 -7.38
CA GLU A 90 -9.13 -6.52 -7.90
C GLU A 90 -7.67 -6.92 -7.60
N ILE A 91 -6.73 -6.03 -7.92
CA ILE A 91 -5.30 -6.28 -7.69
C ILE A 91 -5.02 -6.39 -6.20
N PHE A 92 -5.57 -5.48 -5.38
CA PHE A 92 -5.42 -5.50 -3.92
C PHE A 92 -5.93 -6.80 -3.30
N LEU A 93 -7.12 -7.26 -3.70
CA LEU A 93 -7.68 -8.52 -3.21
C LEU A 93 -6.86 -9.73 -3.69
N ASN A 94 -6.32 -9.71 -4.91
CA ASN A 94 -5.39 -10.74 -5.37
C ASN A 94 -4.07 -10.74 -4.59
N VAL A 95 -3.55 -9.57 -4.21
CA VAL A 95 -2.37 -9.45 -3.33
C VAL A 95 -2.65 -10.14 -2.00
N LEU A 96 -3.79 -9.83 -1.37
CA LEU A 96 -4.17 -10.40 -0.07
C LEU A 96 -4.34 -11.93 -0.14
N LYS A 97 -4.88 -12.45 -1.25
CA LYS A 97 -5.10 -13.89 -1.46
C LYS A 97 -3.84 -14.67 -1.86
N GLY A 98 -2.71 -14.01 -2.10
CA GLY A 98 -1.53 -14.66 -2.70
C GLY A 98 -1.78 -15.13 -4.15
N ASN A 99 -2.73 -14.53 -4.86
CA ASN A 99 -3.13 -14.94 -6.20
C ASN A 99 -2.20 -14.36 -7.29
N LYS A 100 -1.05 -15.00 -7.47
CA LYS A 100 -0.01 -14.56 -8.42
C LYS A 100 -0.48 -14.55 -9.89
N SER A 101 -1.31 -15.50 -10.29
CA SER A 101 -1.83 -15.55 -11.67
C SER A 101 -2.82 -14.42 -11.95
N GLY A 102 -3.63 -14.02 -10.97
CA GLY A 102 -4.55 -12.87 -11.08
C GLY A 102 -3.84 -11.52 -11.30
N ASN A 103 -2.58 -11.42 -10.88
CA ASN A 103 -1.75 -10.22 -10.99
C ASN A 103 -0.60 -10.33 -12.01
N ALA A 104 -0.54 -11.42 -12.78
CA ALA A 104 0.50 -11.59 -13.79
C ALA A 104 0.47 -10.46 -14.84
N GLY A 105 1.62 -9.81 -15.08
CA GLY A 105 1.74 -8.70 -16.03
C GLY A 105 1.14 -7.36 -15.55
N LYS A 106 0.68 -7.26 -14.31
CA LYS A 106 0.16 -6.02 -13.69
C LYS A 106 1.15 -5.55 -12.61
N GLY A 107 1.60 -4.29 -12.68
CA GLY A 107 2.61 -3.75 -11.74
C GLY A 107 3.85 -4.66 -11.63
N SER A 108 4.31 -4.90 -10.40
CA SER A 108 5.39 -5.87 -10.11
C SER A 108 4.94 -7.33 -10.16
N GLY A 109 3.62 -7.60 -10.14
CA GLY A 109 3.05 -8.94 -10.03
C GLY A 109 3.23 -9.62 -8.66
N ARG A 110 3.79 -8.90 -7.67
CA ARG A 110 4.01 -9.44 -6.31
C ARG A 110 2.71 -9.54 -5.54
N VAL A 111 2.55 -10.63 -4.81
CA VAL A 111 1.41 -10.90 -3.93
C VAL A 111 1.95 -11.36 -2.57
N LEU A 112 1.09 -11.47 -1.55
CA LEU A 112 1.51 -12.09 -0.29
C LEU A 112 1.91 -13.54 -0.54
N GLU A 113 3.08 -13.92 -0.03
CA GLU A 113 3.57 -15.30 -0.02
C GLU A 113 3.78 -15.78 1.44
N SER A 114 2.95 -15.29 2.36
CA SER A 114 3.01 -15.59 3.81
C SER A 114 2.60 -17.01 4.14
N GLY A 115 3.32 -17.65 5.07
CA GLY A 115 2.99 -18.98 5.60
C GLY A 115 2.26 -18.97 6.95
N GLU A 116 1.97 -20.16 7.49
CA GLU A 116 1.18 -20.35 8.74
C GLU A 116 1.79 -19.71 10.00
N LEU A 117 3.10 -19.46 10.01
CA LEU A 117 3.83 -18.86 11.15
C LEU A 117 4.08 -17.37 10.96
N ASP A 118 3.78 -16.84 9.78
CA ASP A 118 4.05 -15.45 9.44
C ASP A 118 2.95 -14.52 9.98
N TYR A 119 3.30 -13.26 10.14
CA TYR A 119 2.38 -12.19 10.52
C TYR A 119 2.09 -11.32 9.30
N VAL A 120 0.83 -10.95 9.09
CA VAL A 120 0.44 -10.04 8.02
C VAL A 120 -0.09 -8.74 8.62
N PHE A 121 0.52 -7.62 8.25
CA PHE A 121 0.06 -6.27 8.56
C PHE A 121 -0.57 -5.64 7.31
N VAL A 122 -1.81 -5.18 7.40
CA VAL A 122 -2.47 -4.48 6.29
C VAL A 122 -2.77 -3.06 6.73
N PHE A 123 -2.29 -2.07 5.98
CA PHE A 123 -2.56 -0.65 6.24
C PHE A 123 -3.15 0.01 5.01
N TYR A 124 -4.40 0.44 5.16
CA TYR A 124 -5.20 1.04 4.11
C TYR A 124 -5.51 2.49 4.49
N VAL A 125 -5.19 3.43 3.62
CA VAL A 125 -5.44 4.85 3.82
C VAL A 125 -6.16 5.43 2.62
N ALA A 126 -7.40 5.88 2.82
CA ALA A 126 -8.18 6.56 1.80
C ALA A 126 -9.36 7.32 2.43
N HIS A 127 -10.25 7.82 1.58
CA HIS A 127 -11.62 8.10 1.98
C HIS A 127 -12.42 6.81 2.19
N GLY A 128 -13.53 6.91 2.90
CA GLY A 128 -14.46 5.80 3.08
C GLY A 128 -15.87 6.30 3.38
N ASP A 129 -16.84 5.44 3.15
CA ASP A 129 -18.25 5.69 3.49
C ASP A 129 -18.86 4.37 3.99
N HIS A 130 -20.17 4.35 4.21
CA HIS A 130 -20.90 3.18 4.67
C HIS A 130 -20.62 1.97 3.77
N GLU A 131 -19.91 0.99 4.33
CA GLU A 131 -19.58 -0.30 3.72
C GLU A 131 -18.68 -0.23 2.46
N ILE A 132 -18.01 0.89 2.23
CA ILE A 132 -17.07 1.05 1.11
C ILE A 132 -15.79 1.76 1.54
N LEU A 133 -14.68 1.37 0.90
CA LEU A 133 -13.41 2.10 0.95
C LEU A 133 -13.14 2.68 -0.43
N GLY A 134 -12.73 3.95 -0.50
CA GLY A 134 -12.48 4.64 -1.76
C GLY A 134 -11.22 4.13 -2.44
N MET A 135 -11.30 3.83 -3.73
CA MET A 135 -10.17 3.48 -4.58
C MET A 135 -9.93 4.60 -5.60
N PRO A 136 -8.75 4.68 -6.25
CA PRO A 136 -8.52 5.66 -7.30
C PRO A 136 -9.51 5.52 -8.47
N GLU A 137 -9.57 6.55 -9.31
CA GLU A 137 -10.48 6.61 -10.48
C GLU A 137 -11.97 6.48 -10.13
N GLU A 138 -12.40 7.11 -9.02
CA GLU A 138 -13.80 7.11 -8.56
C GLU A 138 -14.38 5.69 -8.36
N SER A 139 -13.52 4.71 -8.11
CA SER A 139 -13.91 3.34 -7.82
C SER A 139 -13.93 3.06 -6.32
N VAL A 140 -14.47 1.91 -5.91
CA VAL A 140 -14.59 1.53 -4.50
C VAL A 140 -14.26 0.06 -4.29
N LEU A 141 -13.85 -0.27 -3.07
CA LEU A 141 -13.80 -1.63 -2.54
C LEU A 141 -14.99 -1.83 -1.59
N HIS A 142 -15.85 -2.80 -1.89
CA HIS A 142 -16.99 -3.11 -1.02
C HIS A 142 -16.59 -3.97 0.17
N LYS A 143 -17.23 -3.72 1.32
CA LYS A 143 -17.07 -4.47 2.57
C LYS A 143 -17.12 -5.98 2.35
N ASN A 144 -18.08 -6.48 1.59
CA ASN A 144 -18.27 -7.91 1.39
C ASN A 144 -17.10 -8.55 0.65
N GLU A 145 -16.54 -7.87 -0.36
CA GLU A 145 -15.38 -8.37 -1.11
C GLU A 145 -14.14 -8.50 -0.22
N LEU A 146 -13.92 -7.51 0.67
CA LEU A 146 -12.83 -7.55 1.64
C LEU A 146 -13.07 -8.63 2.70
N PHE A 147 -14.29 -8.75 3.23
CA PHE A 147 -14.63 -9.75 4.25
C PHE A 147 -14.47 -11.16 3.73
N ASP A 148 -14.93 -11.43 2.51
CA ASP A 148 -14.79 -12.75 1.88
C ASP A 148 -13.33 -13.09 1.60
N THR A 149 -12.49 -12.08 1.40
CA THR A 149 -11.04 -12.25 1.23
C THR A 149 -10.31 -12.63 2.52
N PHE A 150 -10.87 -12.40 3.70
CA PHE A 150 -10.28 -12.83 4.98
C PHE A 150 -10.83 -14.15 5.53
N LYS A 151 -11.78 -14.78 4.85
CA LYS A 151 -12.38 -16.07 5.26
C LYS A 151 -11.65 -17.30 4.72
N ILE A 152 -10.59 -17.10 3.95
CA ILE A 152 -9.74 -18.16 3.37
C ILE A 152 -8.88 -18.84 4.42
#